data_AF-A0A5B8IF32-F1
#
_entry.id   AF-A0A5B8IF32-F1
#
_cell.length_a   1.000
_cell.length_b   1.000
_cell.length_c   1.000
_cell.angle_alpha   90.00
_cell.angle_beta   90.00
_cell.angle_gamma   90.00
#
_symmetry.space_group_name_H-M   'P 1'
#
loop_
_entity.id
_entity.type
_entity.pdbx_description
1 polymer ?
#
loop_
_entity_poly.entity_id
_entity_poly.type
_entity_poly.pdbx_seq_one_letter_code
_entity_poly.pdbx_strand_id
1 'polypeptide(L)'
;MSEITGAARVHEAYAFACMRCGHGWEQSYEIEHHLDAEGREYVVYRADGRRVPSPLSSPTCENCGGHVVRIMRAGQVSSVLDRAARAGGRPGRIVEDRPVPIAGPIGATDYRLVPLPDPDATAPPPDAPHREPHHWHLSDLLHPFRHRG
;
A
#
# COMPACT_ATOMS: atom_id res chain seq x y z
N MET A 1 24.42 -19.16 -35.24
CA MET A 1 22.96 -19.33 -35.23
C MET A 1 22.64 -20.05 -33.92
N SER A 2 22.51 -19.32 -32.82
CA SER A 2 22.26 -19.90 -31.49
C SER A 2 20.76 -19.89 -31.23
N GLU A 3 20.11 -20.98 -31.63
CA GLU A 3 18.78 -21.30 -31.11
C GLU A 3 18.96 -21.70 -29.65
N ILE A 4 18.74 -20.72 -28.77
CA ILE A 4 18.64 -20.96 -27.33
C ILE A 4 17.31 -21.68 -27.13
N THR A 5 17.38 -22.96 -26.75
CA THR A 5 16.24 -23.74 -26.24
C THR A 5 15.43 -22.83 -25.33
N GLY A 6 14.20 -22.49 -25.74
CA GLY A 6 13.44 -21.38 -25.18
C GLY A 6 13.30 -21.51 -23.68
N ALA A 7 14.06 -20.69 -22.95
CA ALA A 7 13.92 -20.48 -21.52
C ALA A 7 12.44 -20.23 -21.21
N ALA A 8 11.87 -20.98 -20.27
CA ALA A 8 10.49 -20.76 -19.84
C ALA A 8 10.37 -19.32 -19.32
N ARG A 9 9.58 -18.50 -20.04
CA ARG A 9 9.31 -17.10 -19.74
C ARG A 9 8.07 -16.98 -18.87
N VAL A 10 8.23 -16.38 -17.69
CA VAL A 10 7.14 -16.09 -16.76
C VAL A 10 6.96 -14.58 -16.68
N HIS A 11 5.73 -14.11 -16.79
CA HIS A 11 5.40 -12.70 -16.56
C HIS A 11 4.87 -12.56 -15.14
N GLU A 12 5.49 -11.69 -14.34
CA GLU A 12 5.11 -11.47 -12.95
C GLU A 12 5.18 -9.98 -12.65
N ALA A 13 4.26 -9.49 -11.82
CA ALA A 13 4.24 -8.09 -11.41
C ALA A 13 4.35 -8.00 -9.89
N TYR A 14 5.09 -7.00 -9.43
CA TYR A 14 5.30 -6.76 -8.01
C TYR A 14 4.97 -5.32 -7.65
N ALA A 15 4.49 -5.14 -6.42
CA ALA A 15 4.33 -3.83 -5.81
C ALA A 15 5.42 -3.63 -4.76
N PHE A 16 5.96 -2.41 -4.69
CA PHE A 16 7.05 -2.04 -3.82
C PHE A 16 6.65 -0.84 -2.95
N ALA A 17 7.19 -0.77 -1.74
CA ALA A 17 7.06 0.38 -0.86
C ALA A 17 8.39 0.68 -0.17
N CYS A 18 8.89 1.90 -0.36
CA CYS A 18 10.10 2.35 0.31
C CYS A 18 9.81 2.66 1.78
N MET A 19 10.49 1.97 2.70
CA MET A 19 10.31 2.20 4.14
C MET A 19 11.01 3.47 4.63
N ARG A 20 11.81 4.13 3.79
CA ARG A 20 12.49 5.40 4.11
C ARG A 20 11.67 6.62 3.73
N CYS A 21 11.10 6.66 2.53
CA CYS A 21 10.38 7.85 2.02
C CYS A 21 8.88 7.62 1.76
N GLY A 22 8.38 6.40 1.93
CA GLY A 22 6.97 6.05 1.71
C GLY A 22 6.56 5.93 0.25
N HIS A 23 7.45 6.19 -0.72
CA HIS A 23 7.13 6.04 -2.14
C HIS A 23 6.81 4.58 -2.47
N GLY A 24 5.65 4.37 -3.09
CA GLY A 24 5.20 3.08 -3.60
C GLY A 24 5.10 3.09 -5.12
N TRP A 25 5.49 1.98 -5.73
CA TRP A 25 5.42 1.78 -7.19
C TRP A 25 5.10 0.33 -7.52
N GLU A 26 4.63 0.08 -8.74
CA GLU A 26 4.41 -1.27 -9.26
C GLU A 26 5.18 -1.44 -10.56
N GLN A 27 5.71 -2.63 -10.78
CA GLN A 27 6.48 -2.92 -11.99
C GLN A 27 6.20 -4.36 -12.44
N SER A 28 6.01 -4.51 -13.75
CA SER A 28 5.92 -5.80 -14.43
C SER A 28 7.29 -6.27 -14.90
N TYR A 29 7.54 -7.56 -14.75
CA TYR A 29 8.80 -8.21 -15.12
C TYR A 29 8.57 -9.43 -16.00
N GLU A 30 9.49 -9.62 -16.94
CA GLU A 30 9.69 -10.90 -17.63
C GLU A 30 10.83 -11.63 -16.93
N ILE A 31 10.55 -12.87 -16.51
CA ILE A 31 11.47 -13.73 -15.76
C ILE A 31 11.81 -14.92 -16.66
N GLU A 32 13.08 -15.04 -17.02
CA GLU A 32 13.59 -16.13 -17.85
C GLU A 32 14.45 -17.08 -17.01
N HIS A 33 14.12 -18.38 -17.02
CA HIS A 33 14.92 -19.43 -16.39
C HIS A 33 15.88 -20.05 -17.41
N HIS A 34 17.18 -20.00 -17.11
CA HIS A 34 18.24 -20.47 -17.99
C HIS A 34 19.13 -21.49 -17.28
N LEU A 35 19.89 -22.25 -18.08
CA LEU A 35 20.99 -23.10 -17.63
C LEU A 35 22.28 -22.55 -18.23
N ASP A 36 23.35 -22.46 -17.44
CA ASP A 36 24.68 -22.10 -17.94
C ASP A 36 25.37 -23.29 -18.63
N ALA A 37 26.60 -23.06 -19.13
CA ALA A 37 27.38 -24.09 -19.82
C ALA A 37 27.78 -25.26 -18.90
N GLU A 38 27.79 -25.03 -17.59
CA GLU A 38 28.05 -26.04 -16.56
C GLU A 38 26.76 -26.72 -16.07
N GLY A 39 25.60 -26.36 -16.61
CA GLY A 39 24.30 -26.90 -16.23
C GLY A 39 23.71 -26.30 -14.95
N ARG A 40 24.20 -25.16 -14.46
CA ARG A 40 23.65 -24.47 -13.29
C ARG A 40 22.50 -23.54 -13.70
N GLU A 41 21.43 -23.56 -12.93
CA GLU A 41 20.28 -22.69 -13.15
C GLU A 41 20.59 -21.23 -12.78
N TYR A 42 20.17 -20.30 -13.63
CA TYR A 42 20.16 -18.88 -13.33
C TYR A 42 18.92 -18.19 -13.88
N VAL A 43 18.54 -17.08 -13.23
CA VAL A 43 17.33 -16.33 -13.56
C VAL A 43 17.70 -14.96 -14.12
N VAL A 44 17.07 -14.59 -15.24
CA VAL A 44 17.21 -13.26 -15.83
C VAL A 44 15.90 -12.51 -15.68
N TYR A 45 15.98 -11.32 -15.08
CA TYR A 45 14.86 -10.40 -14.94
C TYR A 45 14.95 -9.32 -16.00
N ARG A 46 13.82 -8.99 -16.61
CA ARG A 46 13.68 -7.85 -17.51
C ARG A 46 12.49 -6.98 -17.09
N ALA A 47 12.68 -5.66 -17.16
CA ALA A 47 11.61 -4.68 -17.05
C ALA A 47 11.62 -3.82 -18.33
N ASP A 48 10.45 -3.67 -18.96
CA ASP A 48 10.31 -2.97 -20.24
C ASP A 48 11.29 -3.49 -21.31
N GLY A 49 11.46 -4.81 -21.38
CA GLY A 49 12.40 -5.49 -22.28
C GLY A 49 13.90 -5.36 -21.90
N ARG A 50 14.25 -4.49 -20.95
CA ARG A 50 15.64 -4.26 -20.52
C ARG A 50 16.03 -5.17 -19.37
N ARG A 51 17.24 -5.74 -19.41
CA ARG A 51 17.76 -6.56 -18.32
C ARG A 51 18.01 -5.71 -17.07
N VAL A 52 17.49 -6.15 -15.93
CA VAL A 52 17.61 -5.45 -14.64
C VAL A 52 18.16 -6.38 -13.56
N PRO A 53 18.71 -5.85 -12.45
CA PRO A 53 18.99 -6.64 -11.27
C PRO A 53 17.73 -7.37 -10.77
N SER A 54 17.92 -8.43 -10.00
CA SER A 54 16.79 -9.14 -9.40
C SER A 54 16.02 -8.22 -8.44
N PRO A 55 14.73 -7.93 -8.71
CA PRO A 55 13.93 -7.04 -7.88
C PRO A 55 13.68 -7.60 -6.48
N LEU A 56 13.91 -8.91 -6.29
CA LEU A 56 13.73 -9.61 -5.02
C LEU A 56 14.94 -9.51 -4.10
N SER A 57 16.14 -9.35 -4.65
CA SER A 57 17.39 -9.33 -3.88
C SER A 57 18.00 -7.95 -3.73
N SER A 58 17.70 -7.01 -4.64
CA SER A 58 18.27 -5.65 -4.60
C SER A 58 17.27 -4.56 -5.00
N PRO A 59 16.09 -4.48 -4.35
CA PRO A 59 15.16 -3.39 -4.64
C PRO A 59 15.75 -2.05 -4.21
N THR A 60 15.72 -1.06 -5.11
CA THR A 60 16.20 0.29 -4.84
C THR A 60 15.08 1.28 -5.15
N CYS A 61 14.76 2.14 -4.20
CA CYS A 61 13.76 3.17 -4.40
C CYS A 61 14.27 4.24 -5.37
N GLU A 62 13.59 4.42 -6.50
CA GLU A 62 13.97 5.40 -7.53
C GLU A 62 13.80 6.86 -7.05
N ASN A 63 12.96 7.10 -6.03
CA ASN A 63 12.73 8.43 -5.48
C ASN A 63 13.85 8.90 -4.52
N CYS A 64 14.42 8.02 -3.69
CA CYS A 64 15.37 8.42 -2.64
C CYS A 64 16.65 7.58 -2.56
N GLY A 65 16.82 6.60 -3.44
CA GLY A 65 17.95 5.67 -3.46
C GLY A 65 18.01 4.68 -2.29
N GLY A 66 16.99 4.62 -1.44
CA GLY A 66 16.97 3.70 -0.29
C GLY A 66 16.79 2.23 -0.70
N HIS A 67 17.48 1.33 -0.01
CA HIS A 67 17.40 -0.13 -0.26
C HIS A 67 16.48 -0.89 0.71
N VAL A 68 15.96 -0.22 1.75
CA VAL A 68 14.96 -0.81 2.66
C VAL A 68 13.58 -0.67 2.00
N VAL A 69 13.23 -1.67 1.19
CA VAL A 69 12.01 -1.70 0.39
C VAL A 69 11.21 -2.95 0.76
N ARG A 70 9.91 -2.79 1.01
CA ARG A 70 8.98 -3.90 1.19
C ARG A 70 8.41 -4.30 -0.17
N ILE A 71 8.45 -5.60 -0.47
CA ILE A 71 7.87 -6.19 -1.68
C ILE A 71 6.51 -6.81 -1.32
N MET A 72 5.52 -6.60 -2.17
CA MET A 72 4.14 -7.02 -2.01
C MET A 72 3.61 -7.59 -3.34
N ARG A 73 2.43 -8.22 -3.29
CA ARG A 73 1.72 -8.62 -4.53
C ARG A 73 1.37 -7.40 -5.36
N ALA A 74 1.30 -7.55 -6.69
CA ALA A 74 0.78 -6.53 -7.58
C ALA A 74 -0.61 -6.01 -7.16
N GLY A 75 -0.92 -4.77 -7.53
CA GLY A 75 -2.19 -4.10 -7.27
C GLY A 75 -2.32 -3.45 -5.89
N GLN A 76 -1.36 -3.63 -4.98
CA GLN A 76 -1.42 -3.04 -3.63
C GLN A 76 -1.21 -1.52 -3.64
N VAL A 77 -0.25 -1.02 -4.42
CA VAL A 77 0.02 0.43 -4.51
C VAL A 77 -1.12 1.09 -5.29
N SER A 78 -1.53 0.47 -6.40
CA SER A 78 -2.66 0.95 -7.21
C SER A 78 -3.94 1.07 -6.37
N SER A 79 -4.26 0.05 -5.54
CA SER A 79 -5.43 0.08 -4.66
C SER A 79 -5.38 1.20 -3.62
N VAL A 80 -4.21 1.46 -3.02
CA VAL A 80 -4.05 2.54 -2.04
C VAL A 80 -4.20 3.91 -2.69
N LEU A 81 -3.58 4.12 -3.86
CA LEU A 81 -3.70 5.36 -4.61
C LEU A 81 -5.15 5.64 -5.02
N ASP A 82 -5.87 4.63 -5.50
CA ASP A 82 -7.29 4.74 -5.83
C ASP A 82 -8.15 5.17 -4.63
N ARG A 83 -7.88 4.57 -3.45
CA ARG A 83 -8.58 4.94 -2.21
C ARG A 83 -8.25 6.36 -1.78
N ALA A 84 -6.99 6.76 -1.86
CA ALA A 84 -6.54 8.11 -1.52
C ALA A 84 -7.17 9.16 -2.45
N ALA A 85 -7.21 8.90 -3.76
CA ALA A 85 -7.85 9.76 -4.75
C ALA A 85 -9.35 9.91 -4.47
N ARG A 86 -10.05 8.82 -4.13
CA ARG A 86 -11.47 8.85 -3.75
C ARG A 86 -11.73 9.58 -2.42
N ALA A 87 -10.82 9.45 -1.45
CA ALA A 87 -10.90 10.14 -0.17
C ALA A 87 -10.64 11.66 -0.30
N GLY A 88 -9.76 12.06 -1.23
CA GLY A 88 -9.47 13.47 -1.53
C GLY A 88 -10.61 14.23 -2.22
N GLY A 89 -11.71 13.54 -2.57
CA GLY A 89 -12.87 14.11 -3.26
C GLY A 89 -14.01 14.63 -2.38
N ARG A 90 -13.93 14.53 -1.04
CA ARG A 90 -14.90 15.22 -0.16
C ARG A 90 -14.19 16.34 0.59
N PRO A 91 -14.36 17.62 0.21
CA PRO A 91 -14.18 18.70 1.16
C PRO A 91 -15.25 18.53 2.23
N GLY A 92 -14.92 17.84 3.32
CA GLY A 92 -15.62 17.99 4.58
C GLY A 92 -15.41 19.43 5.00
N ARG A 93 -16.33 20.32 4.65
CA ARG A 93 -16.35 21.69 5.16
C ARG A 93 -16.45 21.58 6.67
N ILE A 94 -15.41 22.05 7.38
CA ILE A 94 -15.49 22.32 8.80
C ILE A 94 -16.57 23.40 8.95
N VAL A 95 -17.76 23.02 9.41
CA VAL A 95 -18.83 23.96 9.71
C VAL A 95 -18.59 24.47 11.12
N GLU A 96 -18.09 25.71 11.16
CA GLU A 96 -18.18 26.69 12.25
C GLU A 96 -17.38 26.44 13.53
N ASP A 97 -16.37 27.30 13.69
CA ASP A 97 -15.66 27.60 14.94
C ASP A 97 -16.63 28.28 15.92
N ARG A 98 -17.29 27.49 16.77
CA ARG A 98 -17.98 28.02 17.95
C ARG A 98 -16.97 28.04 19.11
N PRO A 99 -16.71 29.19 19.74
CA PRO A 99 -15.79 29.24 20.88
C PRO A 99 -16.32 28.36 22.01
N VAL A 100 -15.55 27.34 22.39
CA VAL A 100 -15.78 26.53 23.58
C VAL A 100 -15.44 27.37 24.82
N PRO A 101 -16.26 27.38 25.89
CA PRO A 101 -15.92 28.07 27.12
C PRO A 101 -14.63 27.50 27.73
N ILE A 102 -13.78 28.39 28.25
CA ILE A 102 -12.39 28.17 28.71
C ILE A 102 -12.27 27.18 29.91
N ALA A 103 -13.38 26.69 30.45
CA ALA A 103 -13.40 25.79 31.61
C ALA A 103 -13.76 24.35 31.22
N GLY A 104 -12.81 23.65 30.59
CA GLY A 104 -12.85 22.20 30.33
C GLY A 104 -11.42 21.63 30.22
N PRO A 105 -11.21 20.32 30.47
CA PRO A 105 -9.88 19.73 30.41
C PRO A 105 -9.32 19.81 28.98
N ILE A 106 -8.07 20.27 28.86
CA ILE A 106 -7.40 20.53 27.59
C ILE A 106 -7.32 19.22 26.77
N GLY A 107 -7.92 19.22 25.57
CA GLY A 107 -7.65 18.22 24.53
C GLY A 107 -8.75 17.20 24.19
N ALA A 108 -9.93 17.25 24.83
CA ALA A 108 -11.05 16.38 24.45
C ALA A 108 -11.99 17.07 23.44
N THR A 109 -11.63 17.04 22.16
CA THR A 109 -12.57 17.38 21.10
C THR A 109 -13.48 16.15 20.88
N ASP A 110 -14.71 16.20 21.37
CA ASP A 110 -15.75 15.22 21.00
C ASP A 110 -16.24 15.55 19.58
N TYR A 111 -15.52 15.04 18.57
CA TYR A 111 -16.05 15.00 17.22
C TYR A 111 -16.95 13.78 17.09
N ARG A 112 -18.20 13.90 17.53
CA ARG A 112 -19.22 12.94 17.11
C ARG A 112 -19.53 13.19 15.63
N LEU A 113 -18.92 12.39 14.76
CA LEU A 113 -19.35 12.27 13.36
C LEU A 113 -20.78 11.74 13.37
N VAL A 114 -21.76 12.61 13.11
CA VAL A 114 -23.15 12.21 12.88
C VAL A 114 -23.29 11.99 11.36
N PRO A 115 -23.48 10.75 10.88
CA PRO A 115 -23.81 10.51 9.49
C PRO A 115 -25.15 11.20 9.18
N LEU A 116 -25.21 11.96 8.09
CA LEU A 116 -26.47 12.45 7.56
C LEU A 116 -27.32 11.23 7.14
N PRO A 117 -28.60 11.15 7.55
CA PRO A 117 -29.45 10.03 7.16
C PRO A 117 -29.67 10.05 5.64
N ASP A 118 -29.39 8.91 5.02
CA ASP A 118 -29.69 8.65 3.61
C ASP A 118 -31.22 8.59 3.45
N PRO A 119 -31.86 9.45 2.63
CA PRO A 119 -33.32 9.53 2.57
C PRO A 119 -34.00 8.26 2.04
N ASP A 120 -33.25 7.32 1.45
CA ASP A 120 -33.74 6.04 0.94
C ASP A 120 -33.35 4.82 1.79
N ALA A 121 -32.71 5.00 2.95
CA ALA A 121 -32.34 3.89 3.82
C ALA A 121 -33.54 3.38 4.63
N THR A 122 -34.12 2.26 4.18
CA THR A 122 -35.07 1.48 4.99
C THR A 122 -34.38 0.97 6.26
N ALA A 123 -34.96 1.25 7.42
CA ALA A 123 -34.42 0.87 8.72
C ALA A 123 -34.27 -0.66 8.85
N PRO A 124 -33.11 -1.18 9.28
CA PRO A 124 -32.95 -2.61 9.55
C PRO A 124 -33.68 -3.02 10.85
N PRO A 125 -34.16 -4.27 10.95
CA PRO A 125 -34.91 -4.78 12.09
C PRO A 125 -34.07 -4.87 13.38
N PRO A 126 -34.70 -4.76 14.57
CA PRO A 126 -34.03 -4.46 15.84
C PRO A 126 -33.20 -5.59 16.50
N ASP A 127 -33.04 -6.77 15.88
CA ASP A 127 -32.47 -7.95 16.58
C ASP A 127 -31.27 -8.63 15.88
N ALA A 128 -30.48 -7.89 15.10
CA ALA A 128 -29.22 -8.44 14.58
C ALA A 128 -28.09 -8.35 15.63
N PRO A 129 -27.40 -9.45 15.99
CA PRO A 129 -26.31 -9.39 16.96
C PRO A 129 -25.16 -8.52 16.42
N HIS A 130 -24.72 -7.57 17.24
CA HIS A 130 -23.58 -6.71 16.97
C HIS A 130 -22.31 -7.57 16.88
N ARG A 131 -21.89 -7.92 15.67
CA ARG A 131 -20.50 -8.29 15.42
C ARG A 131 -19.69 -7.01 15.50
N GLU A 132 -18.96 -6.85 16.60
CA GLU A 132 -18.00 -5.77 16.77
C GLU A 132 -17.06 -5.76 15.56
N PRO A 133 -17.05 -4.70 14.74
CA PRO A 133 -16.04 -4.56 13.72
C PRO A 133 -14.73 -4.35 14.45
N HIS A 134 -13.84 -5.34 14.44
CA HIS A 134 -12.46 -5.19 14.92
C HIS A 134 -11.81 -4.07 14.12
N HIS A 135 -11.84 -2.85 14.65
CA HIS A 135 -11.31 -1.68 14.00
C HIS A 135 -9.81 -1.71 14.14
N TRP A 136 -9.12 -2.12 13.06
CA TRP A 136 -7.68 -1.95 12.95
C TRP A 136 -7.35 -0.46 13.03
N HIS A 137 -6.91 -0.01 14.19
CA HIS A 137 -6.54 1.37 14.40
C HIS A 137 -5.23 1.64 13.67
N LEU A 138 -5.21 2.62 12.77
CA LEU A 138 -4.04 2.93 11.94
C LEU A 138 -2.78 3.22 12.76
N SER A 139 -2.94 3.68 14.01
CA SER A 139 -1.84 3.92 14.94
C SER A 139 -1.11 2.63 15.34
N ASP A 140 -1.77 1.46 15.30
CA ASP A 140 -1.14 0.18 15.63
C ASP A 140 -0.09 -0.26 14.59
N LEU A 141 -0.15 0.28 13.38
CA LEU A 141 0.82 0.02 12.31
C LEU A 141 2.06 0.93 12.38
N LEU A 142 2.05 1.96 13.24
CA LEU A 142 3.14 2.94 13.38
C LEU A 142 4.01 2.71 14.63
N HIS A 143 3.72 1.69 15.43
CA HIS A 143 4.48 1.39 16.64
C HIS A 143 5.88 0.73 16.47
N PRO A 144 6.33 0.18 15.32
CA PRO A 144 7.66 -0.42 15.30
C PRO A 144 8.82 0.61 15.30
N PHE A 145 8.56 1.91 15.28
CA PHE A 145 9.61 2.94 15.20
C PHE A 145 9.87 3.73 16.49
N ARG A 146 9.40 3.27 17.66
CA ARG A 146 9.81 3.89 18.94
C ARG A 146 11.02 3.18 19.53
N HIS A 147 12.17 3.31 18.87
CA HIS A 147 13.46 3.10 19.53
C HIS A 147 13.93 4.42 20.15
N ARG A 148 14.20 4.34 21.45
CA ARG A 148 14.70 5.39 22.33
C ARG A 148 16.01 5.97 21.79
N GLY A 149 16.08 7.30 21.71
CA GLY A 149 17.33 8.05 21.84
C GLY A 149 17.62 8.31 23.31
#